data_AF-A0A6C0BZG2-F1
#
_entry.id   AF-A0A6C0BZG2-F1
#
_cell.length_a   1.000
_cell.length_b   1.000
_cell.length_c   1.000
_cell.angle_alpha   90.00
_cell.angle_beta   90.00
_cell.angle_gamma   90.00
#
_symmetry.space_group_name_H-M   'P 1'
#
loop_
_entity.id
_entity.type
_entity.pdbx_description
1 polymer ?
#
loop_
_entity_poly.entity_id
_entity_poly.type
_entity_poly.pdbx_seq_one_letter_code
_entity_poly.pdbx_strand_id
1 'polypeptide(L)'
;MKRFGTVTAMNLFLVAMIIILIFLDEEGAFEKFTHIGPSNDVKFLNIKVNTWSKTTLVYIISFLSAFLTQFFRANITTGFFSSQLANHAINKLDVTRTEAQYLIWVHPLSWWFLGIVGFMVTLSMQLQFMLFALLGSMCAEIPFYLSLLSDKKTL
;
A
#
# COMPACT_ATOMS: atom_id res chain seq x y z
N MET A 1 -19.93 11.02 -22.94
CA MET A 1 -18.45 10.93 -22.93
C MET A 1 -18.03 9.53 -23.36
N LYS A 2 -17.20 9.39 -24.40
CA LYS A 2 -16.58 8.08 -24.71
C LYS A 2 -15.66 7.72 -23.54
N ARG A 3 -15.80 6.50 -22.99
CA ARG A 3 -14.84 5.98 -22.01
C ARG A 3 -13.48 5.85 -22.69
N PHE A 4 -12.45 6.43 -22.09
CA PHE A 4 -11.06 6.17 -22.48
C PHE A 4 -10.78 4.67 -22.36
N GLY A 5 -9.95 4.13 -23.27
CA GLY A 5 -9.41 2.78 -23.09
C GLY A 5 -8.59 2.73 -21.79
N THR A 6 -8.63 1.61 -21.05
CA THR A 6 -8.04 1.49 -19.71
C THR A 6 -6.54 1.85 -19.69
N VAL A 7 -5.79 1.47 -20.73
CA VAL A 7 -4.37 1.81 -20.87
C VAL A 7 -4.17 3.31 -21.10
N THR A 8 -4.97 3.91 -21.99
CA THR A 8 -4.93 5.35 -22.25
C THR A 8 -5.24 6.16 -21.00
N ALA A 9 -6.23 5.72 -20.21
CA ALA A 9 -6.58 6.34 -18.94
C ALA A 9 -5.42 6.26 -17.93
N MET A 10 -4.76 5.10 -17.82
CA MET A 10 -3.59 4.93 -16.94
C MET A 10 -2.44 5.85 -17.36
N ASN A 11 -2.14 5.94 -18.65
CA ASN A 11 -1.07 6.81 -19.15
C ASN A 11 -1.36 8.29 -18.87
N LEU A 12 -2.61 8.73 -19.08
CA LEU A 12 -3.01 10.09 -18.76
C LEU A 12 -2.85 10.38 -17.26
N PHE A 13 -3.22 9.41 -16.41
CA PHE A 13 -3.05 9.52 -14.97
C PHE A 13 -1.57 9.66 -14.56
N LEU A 14 -0.68 8.87 -15.15
CA LEU A 14 0.77 8.96 -14.92
C LEU A 14 1.34 10.33 -15.34
N VAL A 15 0.93 10.84 -16.49
CA VAL A 15 1.33 12.18 -16.96
C VAL A 15 0.84 13.25 -15.99
N ALA A 16 -0.42 13.18 -15.54
CA ALA A 16 -0.96 14.12 -14.57
C ALA A 16 -0.20 14.07 -13.23
N MET A 17 0.18 12.89 -12.74
CA MET A 17 1.01 12.76 -11.54
C MET A 17 2.36 13.45 -11.69
N ILE A 18 3.04 13.28 -12.83
CA ILE A 18 4.34 13.94 -13.08
C ILE A 18 4.18 15.46 -13.05
N ILE A 19 3.13 15.99 -13.68
CA ILE A 19 2.84 17.43 -13.67
C ILE A 19 2.64 17.95 -12.23
N ILE A 20 1.90 17.21 -11.40
CA ILE A 20 1.70 17.58 -9.99
C ILE A 20 3.04 17.61 -9.23
N LEU A 21 3.92 16.63 -9.46
CA LEU A 21 5.25 16.62 -8.82
C LEU A 21 6.08 17.83 -9.25
N ILE A 22 6.03 18.24 -10.52
CA ILE A 22 6.75 19.45 -10.99
C ILE A 22 6.25 20.70 -10.24
N PHE A 23 4.93 20.90 -10.13
CA PHE A 23 4.39 22.05 -9.39
C PHE A 23 4.78 22.05 -7.91
N LEU A 24 4.88 20.87 -7.28
CA LEU A 24 5.33 20.75 -5.90
C LEU A 24 6.83 21.07 -5.74
N ASP A 25 7.65 20.71 -6.72
CA ASP A 25 9.08 21.03 -6.73
C ASP A 25 9.32 22.54 -6.85
N GLU A 26 8.54 23.23 -7.69
CA GLU A 26 8.59 24.70 -7.84
C GLU A 26 8.30 25.42 -6.51
N GLU A 27 7.48 24.85 -5.63
CA GLU A 27 7.16 25.36 -4.29
C GLU A 27 8.16 24.90 -3.21
N GLY A 28 9.23 24.20 -3.59
CA GLY A 28 10.27 23.73 -2.67
C GLY A 28 9.85 22.54 -1.80
N ALA A 29 8.79 21.82 -2.15
CA ALA A 29 8.27 20.71 -1.34
C ALA A 29 9.29 19.58 -1.12
N PHE A 30 10.31 19.47 -1.98
CA PHE A 30 11.27 18.37 -1.96
C PHE A 30 12.61 18.63 -1.25
N GLU A 31 12.88 19.87 -0.82
CA GLU A 31 14.20 20.27 -0.26
C GLU A 31 14.65 19.42 0.94
N LYS A 32 13.72 19.02 1.81
CA LYS A 32 13.99 18.13 2.97
C LYS A 32 13.42 16.73 2.82
N PHE A 33 12.52 16.55 1.85
CA PHE A 33 11.84 15.30 1.58
C PHE A 33 12.78 14.23 1.00
N THR A 34 13.76 14.67 0.20
CA THR A 34 14.68 13.80 -0.54
C THR A 34 15.93 13.40 0.25
N HIS A 35 16.04 13.80 1.52
CA HIS A 35 17.16 13.41 2.38
C HIS A 35 17.20 11.88 2.57
N ILE A 36 18.39 11.30 2.43
CA ILE A 36 18.63 9.87 2.62
C ILE A 36 19.55 9.68 3.82
N GLY A 37 19.15 8.79 4.71
CA GLY A 37 19.89 8.43 5.90
C GLY A 37 19.36 9.10 7.18
N PRO A 38 20.14 8.99 8.27
CA PRO A 38 19.71 9.45 9.58
C PRO A 38 19.56 10.97 9.65
N SER A 39 18.60 11.44 10.44
CA SER A 39 18.36 12.85 10.71
C SER A 39 17.86 13.09 12.14
N ASN A 40 18.27 14.19 12.76
CA ASN A 40 17.81 14.59 14.08
C ASN A 40 16.39 15.18 14.07
N ASP A 41 15.94 15.64 12.90
CA ASP A 41 14.64 16.29 12.71
C ASP A 41 13.54 15.29 12.41
N VAL A 42 13.92 14.09 11.97
CA VAL A 42 12.98 13.03 11.59
C VAL A 42 12.60 12.20 12.81
N LYS A 43 11.29 12.04 13.00
CA LYS A 43 10.72 11.18 14.04
C LYS A 43 9.81 10.13 13.43
N PHE A 44 9.90 8.92 13.99
CA PHE A 44 8.95 7.83 13.73
C PHE A 44 8.35 7.40 15.08
N LEU A 45 7.03 7.55 15.27
CA LEU A 45 6.37 7.28 16.56
C LEU A 45 7.10 7.91 17.76
N ASN A 46 7.46 9.20 17.64
CA ASN A 46 8.23 9.97 18.62
C ASN A 46 9.70 9.51 18.84
N ILE A 47 10.17 8.48 18.13
CA ILE A 47 11.57 8.05 18.15
C ILE A 47 12.36 8.88 17.13
N LYS A 48 13.42 9.57 17.58
CA LYS A 48 14.34 10.26 16.67
C LYS A 48 15.13 9.27 15.83
N VAL A 49 15.07 9.39 14.51
CA VAL A 49 15.71 8.49 13.53
C VAL A 49 17.12 9.01 13.19
N ASN A 50 17.96 9.12 14.22
CA ASN A 50 19.27 9.77 14.14
C ASN A 50 20.45 8.81 13.99
N THR A 51 20.20 7.51 13.84
CA THR A 51 21.25 6.50 13.57
C THR A 51 20.83 5.59 12.42
N TRP A 52 21.82 4.98 11.76
CA TRP A 52 21.56 4.01 10.69
C TRP A 52 20.78 2.81 11.19
N SER A 53 21.04 2.32 12.41
CA SER A 53 20.27 1.24 13.02
C SER A 53 18.77 1.56 13.09
N LYS A 54 18.41 2.78 13.53
CA LYS A 54 17.02 3.23 13.56
C LYS A 54 16.44 3.49 12.17
N THR A 55 17.25 4.02 11.25
CA THR A 55 16.84 4.25 9.86
C THR A 55 16.47 2.93 9.19
N THR A 56 17.32 1.92 9.32
CA THR A 56 17.08 0.56 8.82
C THR A 56 15.86 -0.08 9.45
N LEU A 57 15.64 0.11 10.75
CA LEU A 57 14.41 -0.35 11.41
C LEU A 57 13.17 0.26 10.75
N VAL A 58 13.18 1.58 10.49
CA VAL A 58 12.05 2.25 9.83
C VAL A 58 11.91 1.80 8.36
N TYR A 59 12.99 1.50 7.63
CA TYR A 59 12.90 0.87 6.31
C TYR A 59 12.15 -0.47 6.35
N ILE A 60 12.52 -1.34 7.29
CA ILE A 60 11.89 -2.65 7.46
C ILE A 60 10.41 -2.48 7.82
N ILE A 61 10.09 -1.58 8.76
CA ILE A 61 8.69 -1.30 9.14
C ILE A 61 7.91 -0.75 7.95
N SER A 62 8.48 0.18 7.19
CA SER A 62 7.84 0.77 6.00
C SER A 62 7.55 -0.29 4.95
N PHE A 63 8.52 -1.15 4.65
CA PHE A 63 8.34 -2.27 3.73
C PHE A 63 7.26 -3.24 4.22
N LEU A 64 7.40 -3.76 5.45
CA LEU A 64 6.50 -4.77 5.99
C LEU A 64 5.07 -4.24 6.13
N SER A 65 4.89 -3.02 6.62
CA SER A 65 3.56 -2.42 6.77
C SER A 65 2.84 -2.32 5.42
N ALA A 66 3.53 -1.84 4.39
CA ALA A 66 2.95 -1.69 3.07
C ALA A 66 2.71 -3.05 2.38
N PHE A 67 3.65 -3.98 2.50
CA PHE A 67 3.49 -5.37 2.04
C PHE A 67 2.27 -6.03 2.68
N LEU A 68 2.16 -6.00 4.01
CA LEU A 68 1.04 -6.59 4.74
C LEU A 68 -0.28 -5.90 4.41
N THR A 69 -0.28 -4.59 4.21
CA THR A 69 -1.47 -3.85 3.78
C THR A 69 -1.97 -4.35 2.43
N GLN A 70 -1.10 -4.44 1.42
CA GLN A 70 -1.52 -4.93 0.10
C GLN A 70 -1.85 -6.41 0.12
N PHE A 71 -1.09 -7.22 0.85
CA PHE A 71 -1.38 -8.65 1.01
C PHE A 71 -2.75 -8.88 1.64
N PHE A 72 -3.06 -8.14 2.72
CA PHE A 72 -4.35 -8.21 3.40
C PHE A 72 -5.49 -7.71 2.50
N ARG A 73 -5.27 -6.62 1.76
CA ARG A 73 -6.24 -6.11 0.78
C ARG A 73 -6.53 -7.11 -0.33
N ALA A 74 -5.50 -7.73 -0.89
CA ALA A 74 -5.62 -8.68 -1.99
C ALA A 74 -6.33 -9.97 -1.56
N ASN A 75 -5.84 -10.62 -0.50
CA ASN A 75 -6.32 -11.93 -0.10
C ASN A 75 -7.60 -11.87 0.76
N ILE A 76 -7.65 -10.97 1.73
CA ILE A 76 -8.76 -10.93 2.68
C ILE A 76 -9.86 -10.01 2.16
N THR A 77 -9.55 -8.74 1.89
CA THR A 77 -10.59 -7.77 1.53
C THR A 77 -11.19 -8.04 0.14
N THR A 78 -10.33 -8.29 -0.85
CA THR A 78 -10.78 -8.54 -2.22
C THR A 78 -11.11 -10.02 -2.41
N GLY A 79 -10.19 -10.91 -2.05
CA GLY A 79 -10.38 -12.37 -2.17
C GLY A 79 -11.55 -12.88 -1.33
N PHE A 80 -11.50 -12.77 -0.01
CA PHE A 80 -12.57 -13.31 0.83
C PHE A 80 -13.84 -12.42 0.83
N PHE A 81 -13.73 -11.17 1.29
CA PHE A 81 -14.93 -10.33 1.50
C PHE A 81 -15.65 -9.97 0.21
N SER A 82 -14.93 -9.47 -0.80
CA SER A 82 -15.56 -8.97 -2.03
C SER A 82 -15.92 -10.10 -2.99
N SER A 83 -15.01 -11.05 -3.22
CA SER A 83 -15.20 -12.07 -4.24
C SER A 83 -16.02 -13.26 -3.78
N GLN A 84 -16.01 -13.59 -2.48
CA GLN A 84 -16.75 -14.72 -1.90
C GLN A 84 -17.94 -14.27 -1.05
N LEU A 85 -17.69 -13.57 0.07
CA LEU A 85 -18.72 -13.28 1.08
C LEU A 85 -19.84 -12.35 0.56
N ALA A 86 -19.48 -11.26 -0.12
CA ALA A 86 -20.44 -10.30 -0.67
C ALA A 86 -21.02 -10.74 -2.02
N ASN A 87 -20.48 -11.79 -2.63
CA ASN A 87 -20.90 -12.26 -3.93
C ASN A 87 -22.08 -13.22 -3.79
N HIS A 88 -23.29 -12.73 -4.10
CA HIS A 88 -24.52 -13.52 -3.99
C HIS A 88 -24.58 -14.74 -4.92
N ALA A 89 -23.68 -14.83 -5.91
CA ALA A 89 -23.58 -16.02 -6.77
C ALA A 89 -22.90 -17.21 -6.07
N ILE A 90 -22.19 -16.97 -4.96
CA ILE A 90 -21.48 -18.00 -4.21
C ILE A 90 -22.32 -18.43 -3.01
N ASN A 91 -22.81 -19.68 -3.06
CA ASN A 91 -23.67 -20.25 -2.03
C ASN A 91 -22.91 -21.08 -0.98
N LYS A 92 -21.61 -21.30 -1.17
CA LYS A 92 -20.74 -22.02 -0.23
C LYS A 92 -19.39 -21.32 -0.15
N LEU A 93 -18.97 -20.99 1.06
CA LEU A 93 -17.65 -20.45 1.34
C LEU A 93 -16.67 -21.59 1.60
N ASP A 94 -15.41 -21.39 1.22
CA ASP A 94 -14.32 -22.34 1.48
C ASP A 94 -13.73 -22.17 2.90
N VAL A 95 -14.59 -21.82 3.86
CA VAL A 95 -14.24 -21.63 5.28
C VAL A 95 -15.41 -22.07 6.15
N THR A 96 -15.11 -22.48 7.37
CA THR A 96 -16.15 -22.77 8.37
C THR A 96 -16.82 -21.47 8.85
N ARG A 97 -18.01 -21.60 9.45
CA ARG A 97 -18.75 -20.46 10.01
C ARG A 97 -17.95 -19.72 11.08
N THR A 98 -17.22 -20.46 11.92
CA THR A 98 -16.39 -19.89 12.99
C THR A 98 -15.22 -19.10 12.42
N GLU A 99 -14.54 -19.61 11.39
CA GLU A 99 -13.47 -18.89 10.70
C GLU A 99 -13.99 -17.63 9.99
N ALA A 100 -15.14 -17.72 9.33
CA ALA A 100 -15.78 -16.55 8.72
C ALA A 100 -16.12 -15.47 9.76
N GLN A 101 -16.66 -15.85 10.92
CA GLN A 101 -16.93 -14.92 12.02
C GLN A 101 -15.64 -14.29 12.55
N TYR A 102 -14.59 -15.08 12.74
CA TYR A 102 -13.27 -14.58 13.13
C TYR A 102 -12.75 -13.53 12.13
N LEU A 103 -12.81 -13.82 10.83
CA LEU A 103 -12.39 -12.87 9.78
C LEU A 103 -13.21 -11.58 9.82
N ILE A 104 -14.53 -11.66 10.01
CA ILE A 104 -15.42 -10.49 10.12
C ILE A 104 -15.02 -9.59 11.29
N TRP A 105 -14.71 -10.16 12.45
CA TRP A 105 -14.33 -9.37 13.64
C TRP A 105 -12.92 -8.81 13.57
N VAL A 106 -11.97 -9.59 13.06
CA VAL A 106 -10.56 -9.19 13.01
C VAL A 106 -10.28 -8.21 11.86
N HIS A 107 -11.06 -8.27 10.79
CA HIS A 107 -10.85 -7.42 9.60
C HIS A 107 -10.71 -5.92 9.89
N PRO A 108 -11.66 -5.25 10.58
CA PRO A 108 -11.54 -3.82 10.86
C PRO A 108 -10.35 -3.50 11.78
N LEU A 109 -10.01 -4.40 12.71
CA LEU A 109 -8.85 -4.22 13.61
C LEU A 109 -7.53 -4.27 12.85
N SER A 110 -7.38 -5.27 11.97
CA SER A 110 -6.20 -5.39 11.12
C SER A 110 -6.04 -4.17 10.22
N TRP A 111 -7.13 -3.71 9.59
CA TRP A 111 -7.09 -2.53 8.73
C TRP A 111 -6.72 -1.26 9.49
N TRP A 112 -7.29 -1.07 10.69
CA TRP A 112 -6.98 0.08 11.54
C TRP A 112 -5.50 0.11 11.96
N PHE A 113 -4.96 -1.03 12.41
CA PHE A 113 -3.55 -1.13 12.82
C PHE A 113 -2.59 -0.85 11.66
N LEU A 114 -2.83 -1.47 10.51
CA LEU A 114 -2.03 -1.25 9.29
C LEU A 114 -2.11 0.22 8.84
N GLY A 115 -3.30 0.83 8.92
CA GLY A 115 -3.52 2.24 8.63
C GLY A 115 -2.70 3.17 9.52
N ILE A 116 -2.62 2.89 10.83
CA ILE A 116 -1.77 3.69 11.75
C ILE A 116 -0.31 3.60 11.36
N VAL A 117 0.21 2.40 11.12
CA VAL A 117 1.64 2.24 10.80
C VAL A 117 1.98 2.94 9.48
N GLY A 118 1.15 2.76 8.44
CA GLY A 118 1.32 3.45 7.16
C GLY A 118 1.22 4.98 7.28
N PHE A 119 0.30 5.47 8.12
CA PHE A 119 0.18 6.89 8.41
C PHE A 119 1.43 7.43 9.12
N MET A 120 2.01 6.68 10.07
CA MET A 120 3.25 7.08 10.76
C MET A 120 4.46 7.11 9.83
N VAL A 121 4.53 6.19 8.86
CA VAL A 121 5.54 6.26 7.78
C VAL A 121 5.33 7.53 6.96
N THR A 122 4.10 7.88 6.63
CA THR A 122 3.79 9.11 5.86
C THR A 122 4.17 10.37 6.64
N LEU A 123 3.85 10.42 7.94
CA LEU A 123 4.19 11.53 8.83
C LEU A 123 5.70 11.77 8.99
N SER A 124 6.53 10.79 8.66
CA SER A 124 7.99 11.01 8.64
C SER A 124 8.39 12.07 7.60
N MET A 125 7.57 12.29 6.55
CA MET A 125 7.80 13.25 5.47
C MET A 125 9.18 13.05 4.81
N GLN A 126 9.57 11.79 4.62
CA GLN A 126 10.85 11.39 4.04
C GLN A 126 10.64 10.38 2.92
N LEU A 127 11.12 10.73 1.72
CA LEU A 127 11.00 9.91 0.51
C LEU A 127 11.60 8.52 0.72
N GLN A 128 12.75 8.44 1.39
CA GLN A 128 13.45 7.18 1.64
C GLN A 128 12.52 6.12 2.27
N PHE A 129 11.68 6.46 3.25
CA PHE A 129 10.77 5.50 3.87
C PHE A 129 9.58 5.18 2.98
N MET A 130 9.06 6.18 2.25
CA MET A 130 7.98 5.98 1.28
C MET A 130 8.41 5.06 0.12
N LEU A 131 9.68 5.12 -0.31
CA LEU A 131 10.21 4.21 -1.32
C LEU A 131 10.23 2.76 -0.84
N PHE A 132 10.62 2.50 0.41
CA PHE A 132 10.54 1.15 0.98
C PHE A 132 9.08 0.67 1.13
N ALA A 133 8.15 1.56 1.48
CA ALA A 133 6.73 1.26 1.47
C ALA A 133 6.20 0.95 0.06
N LEU A 134 6.64 1.69 -0.96
CA LEU A 134 6.32 1.42 -2.36
C LEU A 134 6.82 0.04 -2.77
N LEU A 135 8.08 -0.30 -2.48
CA LEU A 135 8.65 -1.62 -2.76
C LEU A 135 7.85 -2.73 -2.08
N GLY A 136 7.50 -2.57 -0.80
CA GLY A 136 6.66 -3.53 -0.07
C GLY A 136 5.30 -3.73 -0.75
N SER A 137 4.66 -2.63 -1.15
CA SER A 137 3.38 -2.69 -1.89
C SER A 137 3.51 -3.44 -3.21
N MET A 138 4.52 -3.10 -4.01
CA MET A 138 4.78 -3.74 -5.30
C MET A 138 5.03 -5.24 -5.16
N CYS A 139 5.81 -5.65 -4.15
CA CYS A 139 6.11 -7.06 -3.89
C CYS A 139 4.86 -7.89 -3.54
N ALA A 140 3.82 -7.29 -2.96
CA ALA A 140 2.56 -7.99 -2.67
C ALA A 140 1.56 -7.90 -3.82
N GLU A 141 1.39 -6.70 -4.40
CA GLU A 141 0.31 -6.41 -5.33
C GLU A 141 0.59 -6.92 -6.75
N ILE A 142 1.82 -6.80 -7.24
CA ILE A 142 2.18 -7.22 -8.60
C ILE A 142 2.02 -8.75 -8.77
N PRO A 143 2.59 -9.61 -7.91
CA PRO A 143 2.43 -11.06 -8.08
C PRO A 143 0.98 -11.52 -8.02
N PHE A 144 0.17 -10.90 -7.16
CA PHE A 144 -1.26 -11.21 -7.05
C PHE A 144 -2.03 -10.90 -8.33
N TYR A 145 -1.83 -9.73 -8.94
CA TYR A 145 -2.53 -9.43 -10.18
C TYR A 145 -1.98 -10.23 -11.37
N LEU A 146 -0.69 -10.55 -11.38
CA LEU A 146 -0.11 -11.42 -12.40
C LEU A 146 -0.67 -12.85 -12.31
N SER A 147 -0.90 -13.40 -11.12
CA SER A 147 -1.54 -14.72 -10.97
C SER A 147 -3.00 -14.70 -11.44
N LEU A 148 -3.75 -13.65 -11.11
CA LEU A 148 -5.12 -13.48 -11.63
C LEU A 148 -5.15 -13.28 -13.15
N LEU A 149 -4.11 -12.68 -13.73
CA LEU A 149 -3.99 -12.51 -15.17
C LEU A 149 -3.65 -13.84 -15.86
N SER A 150 -2.78 -14.67 -15.28
CA SER A 150 -2.45 -15.98 -15.86
C SER A 150 -3.65 -16.91 -15.97
N ASP A 151 -4.64 -16.74 -15.09
CA ASP A 151 -5.89 -17.52 -15.11
C ASP A 151 -6.89 -17.01 -16.15
N LYS A 152 -6.61 -15.87 -16.82
CA LYS A 152 -7.51 -15.25 -17.80
C LYS A 152 -6.97 -15.44 -19.22
N LYS A 153 -7.87 -15.80 -20.14
CA LYS A 153 -7.58 -15.69 -21.59
C LYS A 153 -7.52 -14.21 -21.95
N THR A 154 -6.36 -13.77 -22.42
CA THR A 154 -6.15 -12.45 -23.02
C THR A 154 -6.41 -12.53 -24.53
N LEU A 155 -6.84 -11.41 -25.12
CA LEU A 155 -7.12 -11.26 -26.55
C LEU A 155 -5.83 -11.25 -27.38
#